data_AF-A0A424MD39-F1
#
_entry.id   AF-A0A424MD39-F1
#
_cell.length_a   1.000
_cell.length_b   1.000
_cell.length_c   1.000
_cell.angle_alpha   90.00
_cell.angle_beta   90.00
_cell.angle_gamma   90.00
#
_symmetry.space_group_name_H-M   'P 1'
#
loop_
_entity.id
_entity.type
_entity.pdbx_description
1 polymer ?
#
loop_
_entity_poly.entity_id
_entity_poly.type
_entity_poly.pdbx_seq_one_letter_code
_entity_poly.pdbx_strand_id
1 'polypeptide(L)'
;MTNTRGNPSTQDGFKASWRKAAIKAGVHGRLTFNDLRGTTVTMLSEAGCTVPEIATITGHTLKSVDQILERYMSRTKNMATSAIIKLDEWRRTKKQQTL
;
A
#
# COMPACT_ATOMS: atom_id res chain seq x y z
N MET A 1 -4.25 -19.21 2.67
CA MET A 1 -4.68 -19.31 1.26
C MET A 1 -4.57 -20.76 0.82
N THR A 2 -5.69 -21.37 0.41
CA THR A 2 -5.73 -22.76 -0.07
C THR A 2 -5.81 -22.80 -1.60
N ASN A 3 -5.33 -23.88 -2.20
CA ASN A 3 -5.46 -24.15 -3.63
C ASN A 3 -6.83 -24.79 -3.92
N THR A 4 -7.14 -25.01 -5.21
CA THR A 4 -8.40 -25.65 -5.65
C THR A 4 -8.60 -27.07 -5.12
N ARG A 5 -7.58 -27.68 -4.52
CA ARG A 5 -7.61 -29.01 -3.90
C ARG A 5 -7.67 -28.94 -2.36
N GLY A 6 -7.96 -27.77 -1.78
CA GLY A 6 -8.08 -27.58 -0.33
C GLY A 6 -6.75 -27.54 0.45
N ASN A 7 -5.62 -27.76 -0.21
CA ASN A 7 -4.30 -27.73 0.43
C ASN A 7 -3.75 -26.31 0.51
N PRO A 8 -2.85 -25.99 1.45
CA PRO A 8 -2.12 -24.72 1.44
C PRO A 8 -1.48 -24.46 0.07
N SER A 9 -1.68 -23.25 -0.46
CA SER A 9 -1.07 -22.86 -1.73
C SER A 9 0.44 -22.72 -1.56
N THR A 10 1.20 -23.36 -2.44
CA THR A 10 2.63 -23.11 -2.56
C THR A 10 2.84 -21.71 -3.14
N GLN A 11 4.02 -21.14 -2.93
CA GLN A 11 4.37 -19.83 -3.48
C GLN A 11 4.20 -19.80 -5.01
N ASP A 12 4.63 -20.85 -5.71
CA ASP A 12 4.52 -20.94 -7.16
C ASP A 12 3.09 -21.18 -7.64
N GLY A 13 2.29 -21.93 -6.87
CA GLY A 13 0.85 -22.09 -7.14
C GLY A 13 0.09 -20.75 -7.05
N PHE A 14 0.46 -19.91 -6.08
CA PHE A 14 -0.10 -18.57 -5.98
C PHE A 14 0.36 -17.66 -7.12
N LYS A 15 1.67 -17.64 -7.44
CA LYS A 15 2.22 -16.87 -8.58
C LYS A 15 1.52 -17.22 -9.90
N ALA A 16 1.30 -18.50 -10.17
CA ALA A 16 0.64 -18.97 -11.38
C ALA A 16 -0.83 -18.49 -11.44
N SER A 17 -1.55 -18.58 -10.32
CA SER A 17 -2.94 -18.13 -10.21
C SER A 17 -3.05 -16.61 -10.38
N TRP A 18 -2.14 -15.85 -9.75
CA TRP A 18 -2.04 -14.41 -9.91
C TRP A 18 -1.79 -14.01 -11.37
N ARG A 19 -0.84 -14.67 -12.05
CA ARG A 19 -0.52 -14.34 -13.44
C ARG A 19 -1.70 -14.58 -14.39
N LYS A 20 -2.48 -15.65 -14.17
CA LYS A 20 -3.73 -15.89 -14.91
C LYS A 20 -4.75 -14.76 -14.67
N ALA A 21 -4.90 -14.31 -13.43
CA ALA A 21 -5.80 -13.21 -13.09
C ALA A 21 -5.35 -11.88 -13.74
N ALA A 22 -4.05 -11.57 -13.69
CA ALA A 22 -3.49 -10.37 -14.31
C ALA A 22 -3.73 -10.34 -15.83
N ILE A 23 -3.51 -11.45 -16.53
CA ILE A 23 -3.81 -11.57 -17.97
C ILE A 23 -5.30 -11.34 -18.25
N LYS A 24 -6.19 -11.96 -17.47
CA LYS A 24 -7.63 -11.80 -17.62
C LYS A 24 -8.10 -10.35 -17.38
N ALA A 25 -7.42 -9.63 -16.50
CA ALA A 25 -7.69 -8.22 -16.21
C ALA A 25 -7.07 -7.23 -17.22
N GLY A 26 -6.39 -7.72 -18.28
CA GLY A 26 -5.72 -6.85 -19.26
C GLY A 26 -4.48 -6.13 -18.72
N VAL A 27 -3.91 -6.62 -17.61
CA VAL A 27 -2.69 -6.05 -17.02
C VAL A 27 -1.48 -6.61 -17.77
N HIS A 28 -0.87 -5.78 -18.60
CA HIS A 28 0.27 -6.13 -19.45
C HIS A 28 1.60 -5.55 -18.92
N GLY A 29 2.72 -6.13 -19.34
CA GLY A 29 4.07 -5.69 -18.97
C GLY A 29 4.80 -6.60 -17.97
N ARG A 30 5.98 -6.16 -17.51
CA ARG A 30 6.84 -6.90 -16.59
C ARG A 30 6.44 -6.67 -15.14
N LEU A 31 5.27 -7.18 -14.77
CA LEU A 31 4.76 -7.17 -13.40
C LEU A 31 4.89 -8.55 -12.75
N THR A 32 5.14 -8.56 -11.45
CA THR A 32 5.28 -9.74 -10.60
C THR A 32 4.30 -9.66 -9.44
N PHE A 33 3.96 -10.80 -8.83
CA PHE A 33 3.05 -10.83 -7.68
C PHE A 33 3.54 -9.99 -6.48
N ASN A 34 4.85 -9.75 -6.38
CA ASN A 34 5.43 -8.92 -5.34
C ASN A 34 5.01 -7.46 -5.44
N ASP A 35 4.61 -7.01 -6.63
CA ASP A 35 4.17 -5.63 -6.87
C ASP A 35 2.86 -5.31 -6.15
N LEU A 36 2.05 -6.33 -5.82
CA LEU A 36 0.87 -6.17 -4.96
C LEU A 36 1.24 -5.54 -3.60
N ARG A 37 2.40 -5.89 -3.04
CA ARG A 37 2.86 -5.30 -1.79
C ARG A 37 3.17 -3.82 -1.96
N GLY A 38 3.80 -3.44 -3.07
CA GLY A 38 4.05 -2.06 -3.43
C GLY A 38 2.75 -1.27 -3.56
N THR A 39 1.79 -1.80 -4.34
CA THR A 39 0.46 -1.19 -4.52
C THR A 39 -0.26 -0.99 -3.20
N THR A 40 -0.35 -2.01 -2.35
CA THR A 40 -1.03 -1.90 -1.05
C THR A 40 -0.39 -0.85 -0.15
N VAL A 41 0.94 -0.83 -0.06
CA VAL A 41 1.68 0.15 0.76
C VAL A 41 1.45 1.58 0.24
N THR A 42 1.52 1.79 -1.08
CA THR A 42 1.26 3.11 -1.68
C THR A 42 -0.18 3.57 -1.43
N MET A 43 -1.18 2.70 -1.65
CA MET A 43 -2.60 3.04 -1.44
C MET A 43 -2.91 3.40 0.02
N LEU A 44 -2.38 2.65 0.99
CA LEU A 44 -2.58 2.96 2.40
C LEU A 44 -1.92 4.29 2.79
N SER A 45 -0.74 4.58 2.25
CA SER A 45 -0.07 5.86 2.50
C SER A 45 -0.82 7.03 1.86
N GLU A 46 -1.37 6.87 0.66
CA GLU A 46 -2.25 7.87 0.02
C GLU A 46 -3.55 8.09 0.83
N ALA A 47 -4.10 7.03 1.42
CA ALA A 47 -5.23 7.12 2.36
C ALA A 47 -4.86 7.83 3.68
N GLY A 48 -3.58 8.13 3.91
CA GLY A 48 -3.10 8.85 5.08
C GLY A 48 -2.75 7.96 6.27
N CYS A 49 -2.70 6.64 6.10
CA CYS A 49 -2.21 5.73 7.14
C CYS A 49 -0.74 6.04 7.46
N THR A 50 -0.39 5.92 8.73
CA THR A 50 0.97 6.07 9.23
C THR A 50 1.81 4.84 8.91
N VAL A 51 3.14 5.00 8.88
CA VAL A 51 4.08 3.89 8.63
C VAL A 51 3.88 2.71 9.60
N PRO A 52 3.65 2.92 10.92
CA PRO A 52 3.32 1.84 11.84
C PRO A 52 2.04 1.08 11.48
N GLU A 53 0.94 1.77 11.14
CA GLU A 53 -0.32 1.13 10.75
C GLU A 53 -0.16 0.28 9.48
N ILE A 54 0.57 0.81 8.50
CA ILE A 54 0.88 0.10 7.24
C ILE A 54 1.73 -1.14 7.54
N ALA A 55 2.75 -1.02 8.39
CA ALA A 55 3.60 -2.14 8.79
C ALA A 55 2.79 -3.25 9.47
N THR A 56 1.88 -2.89 10.39
CA THR A 56 1.01 -3.83 11.08
C THR A 56 0.11 -4.62 10.13
N ILE A 57 -0.52 -3.96 9.15
CA ILE A 57 -1.42 -4.64 8.20
C ILE A 57 -0.64 -5.46 7.17
N THR A 58 0.52 -4.97 6.72
CA THR A 58 1.27 -5.61 5.62
C THR A 58 2.28 -6.65 6.09
N GLY A 59 2.55 -6.73 7.40
CA GLY A 59 3.54 -7.64 7.98
C GLY A 59 5.00 -7.26 7.66
N HIS A 60 5.24 -6.02 7.26
CA HIS A 60 6.57 -5.50 6.99
C HIS A 60 7.19 -4.89 8.25
N THR A 61 8.51 -4.77 8.26
CA THR A 61 9.20 -3.88 9.20
C THR A 61 8.97 -2.42 8.80
N LEU A 62 9.09 -1.48 9.74
CA LEU A 62 8.98 -0.04 9.45
C LEU A 62 9.95 0.37 8.32
N LYS A 63 11.21 -0.06 8.43
CA LYS A 63 12.24 0.17 7.40
C LYS A 63 11.84 -0.36 6.03
N SER A 64 11.21 -1.54 5.96
CA SER A 64 10.75 -2.11 4.69
C SER A 64 9.60 -1.31 4.10
N VAL A 65 8.70 -0.76 4.92
CA VAL A 65 7.63 0.12 4.44
C VAL A 65 8.23 1.39 3.84
N ASP A 66 9.19 2.03 4.53
CA ASP A 66 9.86 3.23 4.04
C ASP A 66 10.57 2.99 2.70
N GLN A 67 11.30 1.88 2.57
CA GLN A 67 11.97 1.51 1.30
C GLN A 67 10.99 1.27 0.15
N ILE A 68 9.82 0.68 0.43
CA ILE A 68 8.76 0.47 -0.56
C ILE A 68 8.19 1.84 -0.98
N LEU A 69 7.90 2.72 -0.02
CA LEU A 69 7.43 4.07 -0.30
C LEU A 69 8.45 4.86 -1.13
N GLU A 70 9.74 4.83 -0.77
CA GLU A 70 10.78 5.49 -1.56
C GLU A 70 10.87 4.99 -3.00
N ARG A 71 10.66 3.68 -3.21
CA ARG A 71 10.74 3.06 -4.53
C ARG A 71 9.51 3.35 -5.42
N TYR A 72 8.32 3.35 -4.84
CA TYR A 72 7.07 3.33 -5.61
C TYR A 72 6.22 4.58 -5.45
N MET A 73 6.37 5.33 -4.37
CA MET A 73 5.61 6.55 -4.15
C MET A 73 6.24 7.69 -4.94
N SER A 74 5.65 7.99 -6.11
CA SER A 74 5.92 9.26 -6.78
C SER A 74 5.51 10.39 -5.84
N ARG A 75 6.44 11.29 -5.49
CA ARG A 75 6.14 12.49 -4.70
C ARG A 75 5.25 13.41 -5.54
N THR A 76 3.93 13.24 -5.45
CA THR A 76 2.96 13.96 -6.29
C THR A 76 2.53 15.28 -5.65
N LYS A 77 2.08 16.22 -6.49
CA LYS A 77 1.42 17.46 -6.05
C LYS A 77 0.25 17.18 -5.09
N ASN A 78 -0.49 16.10 -5.33
CA ASN A 78 -1.65 15.70 -4.52
C ASN A 78 -1.26 15.36 -3.07
N MET A 79 -0.13 14.68 -2.87
CA MET A 79 0.38 14.39 -1.52
C MET A 79 0.75 15.68 -0.76
N ALA A 80 1.40 16.63 -1.43
CA ALA A 80 1.75 17.91 -0.82
C ALA A 80 0.49 18.70 -0.42
N THR A 81 -0.52 18.74 -1.30
CA THR A 81 -1.81 19.37 -1.01
C THR A 81 -2.53 18.69 0.17
N SER A 82 -2.59 17.36 0.20
CA SER A 82 -3.16 16.59 1.30
C SER A 82 -2.47 16.88 2.64
N ALA A 83 -1.13 16.99 2.64
CA ALA A 83 -0.37 17.33 3.84
C ALA A 83 -0.70 18.73 4.38
N ILE A 84 -0.85 19.73 3.49
CA ILE A 84 -1.23 21.09 3.88
C ILE A 84 -2.64 21.12 4.48
N ILE A 85 -3.61 20.42 3.85
CA ILE A 85 -4.99 20.35 4.35
C ILE A 85 -5.01 19.76 5.77
N LYS A 86 -4.33 18.63 5.99
CA LYS A 86 -4.24 17.98 7.31
C LYS A 86 -3.60 18.90 8.36
N LEU A 87 -2.58 19.66 7.98
CA LEU A 87 -1.94 20.64 8.88
C LEU A 87 -2.90 21.76 9.28
N ASP A 88 -3.64 22.31 8.32
CA ASP A 88 -4.62 23.37 8.57
C ASP A 88 -5.78 22.89 9.45
N GLU A 89 -6.29 21.68 9.21
CA GLU A 89 -7.31 21.04 10.05
C GLU A 89 -6.81 20.86 11.49
N TRP A 90 -5.60 20.34 11.67
CA TRP A 90 -4.99 20.16 13.00
C TRP A 90 -4.81 21.50 13.75
N ARG A 91 -4.42 22.57 13.04
CA ARG A 91 -4.30 23.91 13.64
C ARG A 91 -5.65 24.47 14.08
N ARG A 92 -6.71 24.22 13.30
CA ARG A 92 -8.08 24.65 13.63
C ARG A 92 -8.62 23.94 14.87
N THR A 93 -8.48 22.62 14.94
CA THR A 93 -8.94 21.83 16.09
C THR A 93 -8.21 22.20 17.38
N LYS A 94 -6.89 22.44 17.32
CA LYS A 94 -6.13 22.93 18.50
C LYS A 94 -6.63 24.29 19.00
N LYS A 95 -6.89 25.25 18.10
CA LYS A 95 -7.41 26.57 18.49
C LYS A 95 -8.76 26.49 19.21
N GLN A 96 -9.64 25.57 18.78
CA GLN A 96 -10.96 25.37 19.40
C GLN A 96 -10.89 24.69 20.77
N GLN A 97 -9.88 23.87 21.04
CA GLN A 97 -9.66 23.24 22.36
C GLN A 97 -9.04 24.16 23.41
N THR A 98 -8.51 25.33 23.00
CA THR A 98 -7.83 26.27 23.90
C THR A 98 -8.71 27.47 24.28
N LEU A 99 -9.99 27.44 23.88
CA LEU A 99 -11.05 28.39 24.24
C LEU A 99 -12.07 27.69 25.13
#